data_AF-A0A2L0FC01-F1
#
_entry.id   AF-A0A2L0FC01-F1
#
_cell.length_a   1.000
_cell.length_b   1.000
_cell.length_c   1.000
_cell.angle_alpha   90.00
_cell.angle_beta   90.00
_cell.angle_gamma   90.00
#
_symmetry.space_group_name_H-M   'P 1'
#
loop_
_entity.id
_entity.type
_entity.pdbx_description
1 polymer ?
#
loop_
_entity_poly.entity_id
_entity_poly.type
_entity_poly.pdbx_seq_one_letter_code
_entity_poly.pdbx_strand_id
1 'polypeptide(L)'
;MAKPTSPIEETDNHPTLESLADRLGKPEPGLLDALLDGTTEAQLVERGRQIASSRVLTDMRRLYATAHACWSSASKDKREKLRGFSPELLALAVEQALALERLLDAHESAGQKKDAARATKDAALREALSRALLLRDQAYEVLRGVAGSGKEAREQLAQAFGTAEDPAALARGLTQLAALGKRYLAQKKGPLAVRARLMRLDHDYVERLEETAKELTQAAKTAAARPAGQKVTSGDLDRADGINLILLEQIVRVFERGNEQDPTIPRLVPIATRRLFSRKVRKKVAETAGGGAAGGGTAGDGTAGDGGVGSSPPDEEEPLEGDDAPV
;
A
#
# COMPACT_ATOMS: atom_id res chain seq x y z
N MET A 1 13.90 47.97 26.12
CA MET A 1 14.03 46.49 26.04
C MET A 1 12.64 45.92 25.87
N ALA A 2 12.33 45.31 24.72
CA ALA A 2 11.04 44.66 24.48
C ALA A 2 11.11 43.22 25.00
N LYS A 3 10.07 42.77 25.71
CA LYS A 3 9.90 41.34 26.04
C LYS A 3 9.51 40.59 24.77
N PRO A 4 10.10 39.41 24.47
CA PRO A 4 9.62 38.58 23.39
C PRO A 4 8.25 37.98 23.77
N THR A 5 7.27 38.15 22.89
CA THR A 5 5.98 37.46 23.02
C THR A 5 6.19 35.99 22.66
N SER A 6 6.03 35.09 23.63
CA SER A 6 6.02 33.64 23.36
C SER A 6 4.90 33.30 22.37
N PRO A 7 5.10 32.33 21.46
CA PRO A 7 4.03 31.85 20.59
C PRO A 7 2.92 31.21 21.44
N ILE A 8 1.67 31.44 21.05
CA ILE A 8 0.51 30.76 21.63
C ILE A 8 0.51 29.34 21.07
N GLU A 9 0.74 28.35 21.92
CA GLU A 9 0.47 26.95 21.58
C GLU A 9 -1.05 26.74 21.63
N GLU A 10 -1.70 26.77 20.45
CA GLU A 10 -3.08 26.30 20.28
C GLU A 10 -3.11 24.78 20.48
N THR A 11 -3.20 24.35 21.74
CA THR A 11 -3.53 22.97 22.10
C THR A 11 -5.02 22.75 21.83
N ASP A 12 -5.34 22.41 20.57
CA ASP A 12 -6.67 22.06 20.07
C ASP A 12 -7.20 20.76 20.75
N ASN A 13 -7.55 20.87 22.03
CA ASN A 13 -8.21 19.83 22.83
C ASN A 13 -9.68 19.67 22.43
N HIS A 14 -9.93 19.41 21.15
CA HIS A 14 -11.25 19.01 20.67
C HIS A 14 -11.63 17.63 21.24
N PRO A 15 -12.90 17.41 21.63
CA PRO A 15 -13.36 16.08 22.04
C PRO A 15 -13.14 15.06 20.93
N THR A 16 -12.75 13.84 21.31
CA THR A 16 -12.53 12.74 20.36
C THR A 16 -13.85 12.27 19.75
N LEU A 17 -13.79 11.48 18.67
CA LEU A 17 -15.00 10.93 18.03
C LEU A 17 -15.76 10.00 18.96
N GLU A 18 -15.06 9.25 19.81
CA GLU A 18 -15.63 8.41 20.86
C GLU A 18 -16.39 9.27 21.88
N SER A 19 -15.77 10.35 22.38
CA SER A 19 -16.43 11.26 23.32
C SER A 19 -17.64 11.99 22.71
N LEU A 20 -17.67 12.19 21.39
CA LEU A 20 -18.84 12.69 20.68
C LEU A 20 -19.92 11.60 20.53
N ALA A 21 -19.53 10.37 20.19
CA ALA A 21 -20.46 9.24 20.08
C ALA A 21 -21.15 8.93 21.43
N ASP A 22 -20.40 8.97 22.54
CA ASP A 22 -20.94 8.76 23.89
C ASP A 22 -21.99 9.82 24.27
N ARG A 23 -21.85 11.06 23.77
CA ARG A 23 -22.78 12.18 24.02
C ARG A 23 -24.01 12.16 23.11
N LEU A 24 -23.83 11.70 21.87
CA LEU A 24 -24.87 11.69 20.84
C LEU A 24 -25.71 10.41 20.86
N GLY A 25 -25.16 9.32 21.43
CA GLY A 25 -25.76 7.99 21.34
C GLY A 25 -25.52 7.33 19.98
N LYS A 26 -26.14 6.15 19.79
CA LYS A 26 -26.12 5.46 18.51
C LYS A 26 -27.15 6.07 17.56
N PRO A 27 -26.84 6.25 16.26
CA PRO A 27 -27.84 6.63 15.27
C PRO A 27 -28.92 5.54 15.13
N GLU A 28 -30.11 5.93 14.68
CA GLU A 28 -31.18 4.97 14.40
C GLU A 28 -30.82 4.07 13.20
N PRO A 29 -31.20 2.78 13.21
CA PRO A 29 -31.00 1.88 12.08
C PRO A 29 -31.65 2.42 10.79
N GLY A 30 -30.97 2.23 9.65
CA GLY A 30 -31.48 2.66 8.34
C GLY A 30 -31.27 4.14 7.99
N LEU A 31 -30.81 4.99 8.93
CA LEU A 31 -30.47 6.39 8.60
C LEU A 31 -29.38 6.51 7.53
N LEU A 32 -28.42 5.58 7.51
CA LEU A 32 -27.39 5.54 6.46
C LEU A 32 -27.99 5.23 5.09
N ASP A 33 -28.86 4.23 5.01
CA ASP A 33 -29.48 3.81 3.74
C ASP A 33 -30.40 4.91 3.21
N ALA A 34 -31.16 5.57 4.08
CA ALA A 34 -32.00 6.71 3.73
C ALA A 34 -31.20 7.94 3.28
N LEU A 35 -29.99 8.15 3.83
CA LEU A 35 -29.08 9.22 3.40
C LEU A 35 -28.43 8.91 2.04
N LEU A 36 -28.12 7.64 1.79
CA LEU A 36 -27.46 7.17 0.58
C LEU A 36 -28.44 6.82 -0.56
N ASP A 37 -29.74 7.07 -0.41
CA ASP A 37 -30.71 6.83 -1.47
C ASP A 37 -30.31 7.53 -2.79
N GLY A 38 -30.44 6.80 -3.90
CA GLY A 38 -29.94 7.21 -5.21
C GLY A 38 -28.41 7.28 -5.38
N THR A 39 -27.61 6.97 -4.35
CA THR A 39 -26.13 6.94 -4.44
C THR A 39 -25.63 5.52 -4.66
N THR A 40 -24.86 5.31 -5.73
CA THR A 40 -24.29 4.01 -6.08
C THR A 40 -22.93 3.75 -5.44
N GLU A 41 -22.61 2.48 -5.21
CA GLU A 41 -21.28 2.03 -4.73
C GLU A 41 -20.11 2.59 -5.55
N ALA A 42 -20.25 2.65 -6.88
CA ALA A 42 -19.25 3.23 -7.77
C ALA A 42 -19.02 4.73 -7.52
N GLN A 43 -20.08 5.49 -7.21
CA GLN A 43 -19.97 6.91 -6.87
C GLN A 43 -19.33 7.12 -5.49
N LEU A 44 -19.57 6.24 -4.51
CA LEU A 44 -18.91 6.29 -3.21
C LEU A 44 -17.40 6.10 -3.38
N VAL A 45 -16.98 5.03 -4.04
CA VAL A 45 -15.56 4.72 -4.31
C VAL A 45 -14.88 5.85 -5.10
N GLU A 46 -15.48 6.33 -6.18
CA GLU A 46 -14.91 7.41 -7.00
C GLU A 46 -14.82 8.76 -6.26
N ARG A 47 -15.71 8.99 -5.29
CA ARG A 47 -15.66 10.17 -4.42
C ARG A 47 -14.56 10.07 -3.37
N GLY A 48 -14.38 8.90 -2.73
CA GLY A 48 -13.37 8.70 -1.71
C GLY A 48 -11.94 8.74 -2.24
N ARG A 49 -11.68 8.16 -3.42
CA ARG A 49 -10.37 8.18 -4.11
C ARG A 49 -9.70 9.54 -4.24
N GLN A 50 -10.48 10.62 -4.15
CA GLN A 50 -10.01 11.99 -4.30
C GLN A 50 -9.18 12.48 -3.11
N ILE A 51 -9.12 11.72 -2.01
CA ILE A 51 -8.45 12.09 -0.77
C ILE A 51 -8.00 10.86 0.04
N ALA A 52 -6.99 11.04 0.89
CA ALA A 52 -6.57 10.00 1.83
C ALA A 52 -7.39 10.06 3.13
N SER A 53 -7.78 8.91 3.68
CA SER A 53 -8.67 8.78 4.83
C SER A 53 -8.23 9.57 6.08
N SER A 54 -6.92 9.61 6.36
CA SER A 54 -6.35 10.40 7.46
C SER A 54 -6.64 11.91 7.34
N ARG A 55 -6.71 12.45 6.12
CA ARG A 55 -7.10 13.85 5.87
C ARG A 55 -8.59 14.08 6.11
N VAL A 56 -9.44 13.09 5.78
CA VAL A 56 -10.89 13.16 6.03
C VAL A 56 -11.14 13.18 7.54
N LEU A 57 -10.57 12.21 8.28
CA LEU A 57 -10.66 12.11 9.74
C LEU A 57 -10.16 13.37 10.47
N THR A 58 -9.11 14.02 9.96
CA THR A 58 -8.56 15.27 10.53
C THR A 58 -9.59 16.41 10.54
N ASP A 59 -10.29 16.65 9.42
CA ASP A 59 -11.35 17.67 9.38
C ASP A 59 -12.58 17.23 10.17
N MET A 60 -12.92 15.93 10.17
CA MET A 60 -14.09 15.41 10.89
C MET A 60 -14.03 15.65 12.40
N ARG A 61 -12.93 15.30 13.08
CA ARG A 61 -12.78 15.50 14.53
C ARG A 61 -13.09 16.95 14.93
N ARG A 62 -12.44 17.90 14.26
CA ARG A 62 -12.57 19.35 14.53
C ARG A 62 -13.95 19.87 14.16
N LEU A 63 -14.44 19.57 12.96
CA LEU A 63 -15.71 20.13 12.46
C LEU A 63 -16.93 19.53 13.16
N TYR A 64 -16.93 18.24 13.50
CA TYR A 64 -18.01 17.61 14.27
C TYR A 64 -18.01 18.06 15.73
N ALA A 65 -16.86 18.25 16.36
CA ALA A 65 -16.76 18.89 17.67
C ALA A 65 -17.35 20.32 17.66
N THR A 66 -17.04 21.10 16.61
CA THR A 66 -17.53 22.47 16.45
C THR A 66 -19.04 22.50 16.21
N ALA A 67 -19.56 21.61 15.37
CA ALA A 67 -20.98 21.47 15.09
C ALA A 67 -21.78 21.08 16.34
N HIS A 68 -21.29 20.09 17.10
CA HIS A 68 -21.84 19.68 18.39
C HIS A 68 -21.91 20.86 19.37
N ALA A 69 -20.77 21.54 19.61
CA ALA A 69 -20.69 22.64 20.57
C ALA A 69 -21.64 23.80 20.21
N CYS A 70 -21.74 24.14 18.93
CA CYS A 70 -22.69 25.14 18.45
C CYS A 70 -24.15 24.70 18.69
N TRP A 71 -24.53 23.50 18.28
CA TRP A 71 -25.91 23.02 18.40
C TRP A 71 -26.37 22.86 19.86
N SER A 72 -25.51 22.31 20.72
CA SER A 72 -25.80 22.12 22.15
C SER A 72 -26.07 23.45 22.86
N SER A 73 -25.36 24.51 22.49
CA SER A 73 -25.49 25.86 23.07
C SER A 73 -26.45 26.79 22.30
N ALA A 74 -26.94 26.38 21.13
CA ALA A 74 -27.83 27.19 20.30
C ALA A 74 -29.22 27.41 20.94
N SER A 75 -29.69 28.65 20.92
CA SER A 75 -31.09 29.00 21.17
C SER A 75 -32.00 28.39 20.10
N LYS A 76 -33.32 28.34 20.37
CA LYS A 76 -34.32 27.85 19.42
C LYS A 76 -34.18 28.51 18.04
N ASP A 77 -34.13 29.84 18.01
CA ASP A 77 -33.99 30.64 16.78
C ASP A 77 -32.71 30.30 16.00
N LYS A 78 -31.59 30.03 16.67
CA LYS A 78 -30.35 29.59 16.01
C LYS A 78 -30.47 28.17 15.44
N ARG A 79 -31.16 27.26 16.14
CA ARG A 79 -31.45 25.90 15.63
C ARG A 79 -32.38 25.96 14.41
N GLU A 80 -33.33 26.88 14.38
CA GLU A 80 -34.20 27.07 13.20
C GLU A 80 -33.45 27.57 11.96
N LYS A 81 -32.35 28.31 12.12
CA LYS A 81 -31.45 28.70 11.02
C LYS A 81 -30.48 27.59 10.60
N LEU A 82 -30.35 26.53 11.38
CA LEU A 82 -29.59 25.31 11.11
C LEU A 82 -30.46 24.16 10.59
N ARG A 83 -31.64 24.44 10.02
CA ARG A 83 -32.49 23.42 9.35
C ARG A 83 -31.70 22.64 8.30
N GLY A 84 -31.77 21.30 8.40
CA GLY A 84 -30.95 20.36 7.63
C GLY A 84 -29.79 19.74 8.41
N PHE A 85 -29.55 20.21 9.63
CA PHE A 85 -28.66 19.59 10.62
C PHE A 85 -29.48 19.12 11.83
N SER A 86 -29.08 18.00 12.44
CA SER A 86 -29.69 17.47 13.66
C SER A 86 -28.68 16.63 14.46
N PRO A 87 -28.93 16.34 15.75
CA PRO A 87 -28.11 15.43 16.54
C PRO A 87 -27.98 14.03 15.93
N GLU A 88 -29.03 13.52 15.30
CA GLU A 88 -29.09 12.17 14.71
C GLU A 88 -28.22 12.10 13.45
N LEU A 89 -28.23 13.14 12.62
CA LEU A 89 -27.30 13.28 11.49
C LEU A 89 -25.84 13.35 11.97
N LEU A 90 -25.58 14.05 13.08
CA LEU A 90 -24.24 14.12 13.65
C LEU A 90 -23.81 12.78 14.28
N ALA A 91 -24.72 12.05 14.93
CA ALA A 91 -24.47 10.72 15.48
C ALA A 91 -24.07 9.74 14.37
N LEU A 92 -24.81 9.75 13.26
CA LEU A 92 -24.48 8.96 12.06
C LEU A 92 -23.11 9.36 11.50
N ALA A 93 -22.84 10.66 11.38
CA ALA A 93 -21.57 11.17 10.86
C ALA A 93 -20.36 10.72 11.72
N VAL A 94 -20.51 10.77 13.05
CA VAL A 94 -19.50 10.31 14.00
C VAL A 94 -19.32 8.79 13.95
N GLU A 95 -20.39 8.01 13.82
CA GLU A 95 -20.28 6.54 13.69
C GLU A 95 -19.54 6.14 12.40
N GLN A 96 -19.83 6.78 11.26
CA GLN A 96 -19.13 6.51 10.00
C GLN A 96 -17.66 6.96 10.04
N ALA A 97 -17.33 8.02 10.78
CA ALA A 97 -15.94 8.43 11.01
C ALA A 97 -15.18 7.42 11.88
N LEU A 98 -15.81 6.90 12.95
CA LEU A 98 -15.25 5.82 13.78
C LEU A 98 -15.10 4.50 13.00
N ALA A 99 -16.00 4.21 12.07
CA ALA A 99 -15.87 3.06 11.18
C ALA A 99 -14.67 3.20 10.22
N LEU A 100 -14.47 4.40 9.66
CA LEU A 100 -13.33 4.73 8.80
C LEU A 100 -11.99 4.65 9.55
N GLU A 101 -11.92 5.15 10.79
CA GLU A 101 -10.75 5.05 11.66
C GLU A 101 -10.36 3.58 11.90
N ARG A 102 -11.32 2.73 12.28
CA ARG A 102 -11.07 1.28 12.47
C ARG A 102 -10.62 0.57 11.19
N LEU A 103 -11.14 0.96 10.03
CA LEU A 103 -10.73 0.41 8.73
C LEU A 103 -9.30 0.86 8.36
N LEU A 104 -8.95 2.11 8.62
CA LEU A 104 -7.61 2.65 8.38
C LEU A 104 -6.58 1.94 9.27
N ASP A 105 -6.84 1.85 10.58
CA ASP A 105 -5.99 1.13 11.54
C ASP A 105 -5.77 -0.33 11.14
N ALA A 106 -6.83 -1.01 10.69
CA ALA A 106 -6.75 -2.39 10.21
C ALA A 106 -5.91 -2.51 8.92
N HIS A 107 -6.05 -1.58 7.99
CA HIS A 107 -5.27 -1.54 6.74
C HIS A 107 -3.78 -1.26 7.00
N GLU A 108 -3.44 -0.28 7.84
CA GLU A 108 -2.07 0.07 8.21
C GLU A 108 -1.40 -1.05 9.02
N SER A 109 -2.11 -1.60 10.01
CA SER A 109 -1.66 -2.76 10.79
C SER A 109 -1.39 -3.99 9.92
N ALA A 110 -2.22 -4.23 8.90
CA ALA A 110 -2.01 -5.31 7.95
C ALA A 110 -0.76 -5.10 7.08
N GLY A 111 -0.45 -3.85 6.72
CA GLY A 111 0.81 -3.47 6.06
C GLY A 111 2.03 -3.81 6.92
N GLN A 112 2.08 -3.26 8.13
CA GLN A 112 3.21 -3.48 9.06
C GLN A 112 3.43 -4.96 9.37
N LYS A 113 2.35 -5.71 9.65
CA LYS A 113 2.43 -7.16 9.92
C LYS A 113 2.94 -7.96 8.72
N LYS A 114 2.57 -7.56 7.50
CA LYS A 114 3.05 -8.21 6.26
C LYS A 114 4.55 -8.01 6.07
N ASP A 115 5.05 -6.79 6.26
CA ASP A 115 6.46 -6.48 6.05
C ASP A 115 7.35 -7.08 7.14
N ALA A 116 6.90 -7.07 8.41
CA ALA A 116 7.55 -7.79 9.49
C ALA A 116 7.60 -9.31 9.23
N ALA A 117 6.47 -9.92 8.86
CA ALA A 117 6.42 -11.36 8.56
C ALA A 117 7.30 -11.73 7.35
N ARG A 118 7.41 -10.85 6.34
CA ARG A 118 8.34 -11.03 5.22
C ARG A 118 9.80 -10.97 5.70
N ALA A 119 10.16 -9.97 6.49
CA ALA A 119 11.50 -9.83 7.05
C ALA A 119 11.92 -11.06 7.88
N THR A 120 11.03 -11.60 8.72
CA THR A 120 11.28 -12.83 9.49
C THR A 120 11.52 -14.04 8.58
N LYS A 121 10.71 -14.22 7.53
CA LYS A 121 10.89 -15.31 6.55
C LYS A 121 12.21 -15.20 5.78
N ASP A 122 12.53 -13.98 5.32
CA ASP A 122 13.77 -13.71 4.59
C ASP A 122 15.01 -13.90 5.48
N ALA A 123 14.92 -13.58 6.78
CA ALA A 123 15.97 -13.86 7.76
C ALA A 123 16.17 -15.37 7.97
N ALA A 124 15.09 -16.12 8.20
CA ALA A 124 15.15 -17.57 8.39
C ALA A 124 15.72 -18.30 7.15
N LEU A 125 15.41 -17.83 5.93
CA LEU A 125 16.00 -18.37 4.70
C LEU A 125 17.51 -18.08 4.61
N ARG A 126 17.97 -16.87 4.95
CA ARG A 126 19.41 -16.54 4.97
C ARG A 126 20.17 -17.39 6.00
N GLU A 127 19.58 -17.63 7.16
CA GLU A 127 20.17 -18.46 8.21
C GLU A 127 20.29 -19.92 7.76
N ALA A 128 19.22 -20.49 7.19
CA ALA A 128 19.24 -21.84 6.62
C ALA A 128 20.25 -21.99 5.47
N LEU A 129 20.35 -21.00 4.58
CA LEU A 129 21.36 -20.95 3.51
C LEU A 129 22.79 -20.98 4.08
N SER A 130 23.08 -20.14 5.07
CA SER A 130 24.40 -20.08 5.71
C SER A 130 24.79 -21.40 6.36
N ARG A 131 23.89 -22.02 7.14
CA ARG A 131 24.11 -23.36 7.73
C ARG A 131 24.35 -24.42 6.66
N ALA A 132 23.53 -24.42 5.61
CA ALA A 132 23.61 -25.39 4.52
C ALA A 132 24.92 -25.29 3.71
N LEU A 133 25.41 -24.07 3.44
CA LEU A 133 26.70 -23.85 2.76
C LEU A 133 27.86 -24.40 3.59
N LEU A 134 27.95 -23.98 4.86
CA LEU A 134 29.02 -24.42 5.77
C LEU A 134 29.04 -25.95 5.92
N LEU A 135 27.87 -26.57 6.06
CA LEU A 135 27.75 -28.02 6.20
C LEU A 135 28.08 -28.76 4.89
N ARG A 136 27.70 -28.23 3.72
CA ARG A 136 28.06 -28.80 2.40
C ARG A 136 29.58 -28.80 2.21
N ASP A 137 30.23 -27.68 2.50
CA ASP A 137 31.66 -27.50 2.28
C ASP A 137 32.47 -28.36 3.26
N GLN A 138 32.01 -28.49 4.51
CA GLN A 138 32.56 -29.47 5.46
C GLN A 138 32.39 -30.92 4.95
N ALA A 139 31.19 -31.27 4.46
CA ALA A 139 30.91 -32.62 3.97
C ALA A 139 31.74 -32.99 2.74
N TYR A 140 32.02 -32.01 1.86
CA TYR A 140 32.93 -32.20 0.74
C TYR A 140 34.32 -32.61 1.21
N GLU A 141 34.95 -31.88 2.14
CA GLU A 141 36.28 -32.23 2.64
C GLU A 141 36.30 -33.53 3.45
N VAL A 142 35.25 -33.84 4.22
CA VAL A 142 35.06 -35.15 4.88
C VAL A 142 35.05 -36.28 3.83
N LEU A 143 34.16 -36.20 2.83
CA LEU A 143 34.02 -37.24 1.81
C LEU A 143 35.24 -37.33 0.89
N ARG A 144 35.96 -36.23 0.66
CA ARG A 144 37.25 -36.19 -0.05
C ARG A 144 38.33 -36.96 0.70
N GLY A 145 38.40 -36.81 2.02
CA GLY A 145 39.26 -37.61 2.89
C GLY A 145 38.93 -39.10 2.83
N VAL A 146 37.64 -39.47 2.79
CA VAL A 146 37.20 -40.86 2.66
C VAL A 146 37.51 -41.46 1.28
N ALA A 147 37.30 -40.71 0.19
CA ALA A 147 37.66 -41.09 -1.17
C ALA A 147 39.18 -41.32 -1.33
N GLY A 148 40.01 -40.53 -0.63
CA GLY A 148 41.46 -40.64 -0.71
C GLY A 148 41.99 -40.25 -2.09
N SER A 149 42.84 -41.09 -2.68
CA SER A 149 43.45 -40.84 -4.01
C SER A 149 42.76 -41.54 -5.18
N GLY A 150 41.63 -42.23 -4.95
CA GLY A 150 40.90 -42.93 -6.01
C GLY A 150 40.25 -41.97 -7.00
N LYS A 151 40.58 -42.09 -8.30
CA LYS A 151 40.06 -41.22 -9.36
C LYS A 151 38.53 -41.24 -9.44
N GLU A 152 37.94 -42.42 -9.60
CA GLU A 152 36.48 -42.61 -9.68
C GLU A 152 35.74 -42.05 -8.46
N ALA A 153 36.28 -42.27 -7.26
CA ALA A 153 35.67 -41.79 -6.02
C ALA A 153 35.70 -40.25 -5.90
N ARG A 154 36.75 -39.60 -6.45
CA ARG A 154 36.82 -38.14 -6.55
C ARG A 154 35.89 -37.57 -7.61
N GLU A 155 35.73 -38.24 -8.75
CA GLU A 155 34.79 -37.85 -9.80
C GLU A 155 33.34 -37.94 -9.30
N GLN A 156 32.97 -39.03 -8.60
CA GLN A 156 31.67 -39.16 -7.94
C GLN A 156 31.42 -38.08 -6.88
N LEU A 157 32.45 -37.69 -6.13
CA LEU A 157 32.35 -36.60 -5.15
C LEU A 157 32.16 -35.23 -5.82
N ALA A 158 32.92 -34.93 -6.87
CA ALA A 158 32.79 -33.68 -7.62
C ALA A 158 31.38 -33.54 -8.22
N GLN A 159 30.83 -34.65 -8.76
CA GLN A 159 29.46 -34.69 -9.27
C GLN A 159 28.42 -34.48 -8.16
N ALA A 160 28.63 -35.04 -6.97
CA ALA A 160 27.72 -34.92 -5.82
C ALA A 160 27.78 -33.55 -5.12
N PHE A 161 28.88 -32.80 -5.24
CA PHE A 161 29.03 -31.48 -4.62
C PHE A 161 28.12 -30.42 -5.27
N GLY A 162 27.99 -30.48 -6.61
CA GLY A 162 27.09 -29.62 -7.38
C GLY A 162 27.38 -28.12 -7.25
N THR A 163 26.37 -27.30 -7.56
CA THR A 163 26.41 -25.84 -7.39
C THR A 163 25.57 -25.39 -6.19
N ALA A 164 25.75 -24.13 -5.76
CA ALA A 164 24.94 -23.48 -4.73
C ALA A 164 24.50 -22.07 -5.17
N GLU A 165 24.17 -21.94 -6.45
CA GLU A 165 23.66 -20.70 -7.06
C GLU A 165 22.27 -20.31 -6.52
N ASP A 166 21.49 -21.32 -6.10
CA ASP A 166 20.16 -21.14 -5.52
C ASP A 166 19.90 -22.14 -4.35
N PRO A 167 18.90 -21.89 -3.49
CA PRO A 167 18.58 -22.77 -2.35
C PRO A 167 18.26 -24.22 -2.71
N ALA A 168 17.64 -24.46 -3.88
CA ALA A 168 17.31 -25.80 -4.36
C ALA A 168 18.53 -26.52 -4.94
N ALA A 169 19.45 -25.81 -5.61
CA ALA A 169 20.75 -26.36 -6.01
C ALA A 169 21.55 -26.83 -4.79
N LEU A 170 21.66 -25.99 -3.76
CA LEU A 170 22.35 -26.33 -2.51
C LEU A 170 21.69 -27.51 -1.77
N ALA A 171 20.36 -27.54 -1.66
CA ALA A 171 19.64 -28.66 -1.05
C ALA A 171 19.82 -29.98 -1.84
N ARG A 172 19.87 -29.93 -3.17
CA ARG A 172 20.21 -31.09 -4.02
C ARG A 172 21.63 -31.58 -3.77
N GLY A 173 22.61 -30.67 -3.72
CA GLY A 173 24.01 -31.01 -3.40
C GLY A 173 24.15 -31.69 -2.04
N LEU A 174 23.56 -31.14 -0.98
CA LEU A 174 23.53 -31.77 0.35
C LEU A 174 22.91 -33.18 0.32
N THR A 175 21.81 -33.37 -0.42
CA THR A 175 21.16 -34.68 -0.57
C THR A 175 22.06 -35.68 -1.32
N GLN A 176 22.80 -35.23 -2.34
CA GLN A 176 23.73 -36.07 -3.10
C GLN A 176 24.97 -36.44 -2.29
N LEU A 177 25.55 -35.50 -1.53
CA LEU A 177 26.65 -35.76 -0.59
C LEU A 177 26.22 -36.75 0.50
N ALA A 178 25.00 -36.61 1.05
CA ALA A 178 24.45 -37.57 2.00
C ALA A 178 24.33 -38.98 1.39
N ALA A 179 23.79 -39.10 0.18
CA ALA A 179 23.69 -40.37 -0.53
C ALA A 179 25.06 -41.02 -0.81
N LEU A 180 26.08 -40.22 -1.14
CA LEU A 180 27.46 -40.69 -1.27
C LEU A 180 28.04 -41.16 0.07
N GLY A 181 27.78 -40.43 1.16
CA GLY A 181 28.11 -40.83 2.53
C GLY A 181 27.50 -42.19 2.92
N LYS A 182 26.21 -42.42 2.60
CA LYS A 182 25.55 -43.73 2.81
C LYS A 182 26.25 -44.86 2.04
N ARG A 183 26.67 -44.62 0.79
CA ARG A 183 27.43 -45.60 -0.02
C ARG A 183 28.80 -45.92 0.57
N TYR A 184 29.49 -44.91 1.13
CA TYR A 184 30.77 -45.11 1.81
C TYR A 184 30.62 -45.90 3.12
N LEU A 185 29.61 -45.57 3.93
CA LEU A 185 29.30 -46.30 5.18
C LEU A 185 28.85 -47.75 4.95
N ALA A 186 28.24 -48.06 3.79
CA ALA A 186 27.89 -49.43 3.43
C ALA A 186 29.12 -50.34 3.26
N GLN A 187 30.31 -49.79 2.97
CA GLN A 187 31.55 -50.57 2.90
C GLN A 187 32.11 -50.85 4.30
N LYS A 188 31.84 -52.04 4.83
CA LYS A 188 32.20 -52.43 6.20
C LYS A 188 33.67 -52.83 6.42
N LYS A 189 34.48 -52.93 5.36
CA LYS A 189 35.87 -53.42 5.38
C LYS A 189 36.75 -52.68 4.36
N GLY A 190 38.07 -52.78 4.53
CA GLY A 190 39.06 -52.22 3.60
C GLY A 190 39.42 -50.74 3.86
N PRO A 191 40.30 -50.15 3.02
CA PRO A 191 40.85 -48.81 3.27
C PRO A 191 39.80 -47.70 3.34
N LEU A 192 38.68 -47.83 2.61
CA LEU A 192 37.61 -46.85 2.62
C LEU A 192 36.90 -46.80 3.99
N ALA A 193 36.59 -47.97 4.57
CA ALA A 193 36.00 -48.08 5.90
C ALA A 193 36.90 -47.49 7.00
N VAL A 194 38.22 -47.66 6.89
CA VAL A 194 39.21 -47.06 7.80
C VAL A 194 39.20 -45.53 7.67
N ARG A 195 39.22 -45.00 6.45
CA ARG A 195 39.18 -43.54 6.23
C ARG A 195 37.84 -42.92 6.65
N ALA A 196 36.71 -43.60 6.44
CA ALA A 196 35.41 -43.17 6.96
C ALA A 196 35.45 -42.97 8.48
N ARG A 197 36.01 -43.93 9.22
CA ARG A 197 36.20 -43.80 10.68
C ARG A 197 37.15 -42.66 11.06
N LEU A 198 38.29 -42.51 10.36
CA LEU A 198 39.25 -41.42 10.62
C LEU A 198 38.66 -40.03 10.38
N MET A 199 37.87 -39.86 9.31
CA MET A 199 37.18 -38.60 8.99
C MET A 199 35.92 -38.37 9.83
N ARG A 200 35.58 -39.28 10.76
CA ARG A 200 34.34 -39.27 11.55
C ARG A 200 33.08 -39.18 10.68
N LEU A 201 33.08 -39.86 9.53
CA LEU A 201 31.85 -40.10 8.78
C LEU A 201 31.06 -41.20 9.51
N ASP A 202 29.86 -40.85 9.97
CA ASP A 202 28.91 -41.72 10.64
C ASP A 202 27.47 -41.47 10.13
N HIS A 203 26.51 -42.27 10.61
CA HIS A 203 25.12 -42.17 10.17
C HIS A 203 24.49 -40.84 10.59
N ASP A 204 24.71 -40.39 11.83
CA ASP A 204 24.20 -39.13 12.39
C ASP A 204 24.64 -37.92 11.55
N TYR A 205 25.90 -37.87 11.11
CA TYR A 205 26.41 -36.80 10.24
C TYR A 205 25.70 -36.81 8.87
N VAL A 206 25.46 -38.00 8.32
CA VAL A 206 24.76 -38.17 7.05
C VAL A 206 23.28 -37.82 7.14
N GLU A 207 22.61 -38.15 8.25
CA GLU A 207 21.22 -37.75 8.50
C GLU A 207 21.10 -36.23 8.65
N ARG A 208 22.06 -35.58 9.32
CA ARG A 208 22.13 -34.11 9.44
C ARG A 208 22.22 -33.40 8.09
N LEU A 209 22.91 -33.99 7.09
CA LEU A 209 22.93 -33.45 5.72
C LEU A 209 21.55 -33.48 5.07
N GLU A 210 20.81 -34.58 5.23
CA GLU A 210 19.45 -34.73 4.69
C GLU A 210 18.43 -33.84 5.43
N GLU A 211 18.57 -33.70 6.76
CA GLU A 211 17.77 -32.78 7.56
C GLU A 211 18.00 -31.33 7.14
N THR A 212 19.25 -30.89 7.04
CA THR A 212 19.61 -29.53 6.60
C THR A 212 19.09 -29.23 5.18
N ALA A 213 19.12 -30.22 4.27
CA ALA A 213 18.53 -30.09 2.94
C ALA A 213 17.00 -29.92 2.97
N LYS A 214 16.31 -30.64 3.86
CA LYS A 214 14.85 -30.50 4.08
C LYS A 214 14.50 -29.15 4.71
N GLU A 215 15.24 -28.72 5.73
CA GLU A 215 15.09 -27.39 6.35
C GLU A 215 15.22 -26.27 5.31
N LEU A 216 16.30 -26.28 4.53
CA LEU A 216 16.54 -25.27 3.49
C LEU A 216 15.41 -25.23 2.46
N THR A 217 14.96 -26.41 2.01
CA THR A 217 13.82 -26.54 1.07
C THR A 217 12.54 -25.96 1.68
N GLN A 218 12.28 -26.19 2.97
CA GLN A 218 11.08 -25.70 3.65
C GLN A 218 11.16 -24.19 3.95
N ALA A 219 12.33 -23.66 4.28
CA ALA A 219 12.56 -22.23 4.43
C ALA A 219 12.33 -21.49 3.11
N ALA A 220 12.87 -22.00 2.00
CA ALA A 220 12.67 -21.43 0.67
C ALA A 220 11.20 -21.39 0.25
N LYS A 221 10.46 -22.50 0.46
CA LYS A 221 9.00 -22.55 0.24
C LYS A 221 8.24 -21.53 1.10
N THR A 222 8.60 -21.43 2.37
CA THR A 222 7.94 -20.52 3.33
C THR A 222 8.15 -19.05 2.96
N ALA A 223 9.35 -18.68 2.48
CA ALA A 223 9.66 -17.35 1.98
C ALA A 223 8.91 -17.01 0.69
N ALA A 224 8.78 -17.97 -0.24
CA ALA A 224 8.03 -17.79 -1.49
C ALA A 224 6.49 -17.73 -1.32
N ALA A 225 5.95 -18.23 -0.19
CA ALA A 225 4.52 -18.31 0.04
C ALA A 225 3.85 -16.92 0.22
N ARG A 226 2.90 -16.59 -0.65
CA ARG A 226 2.03 -15.40 -0.56
C ARG A 226 1.10 -15.49 0.66
N PRO A 227 0.87 -14.39 1.40
CA PRO A 227 -0.10 -14.39 2.50
C PRO A 227 -1.53 -14.61 1.98
N ALA A 228 -2.24 -15.57 2.58
CA ALA A 228 -3.67 -15.76 2.39
C ALA A 228 -4.41 -15.21 3.61
N GLY A 229 -5.10 -14.09 3.44
CA GLY A 229 -5.90 -13.46 4.48
C GLY A 229 -6.87 -12.45 3.87
N GLN A 230 -8.07 -12.35 4.41
CA GLN A 230 -9.07 -11.36 3.99
C GLN A 230 -8.53 -9.97 4.34
N LYS A 231 -8.09 -9.25 3.31
CA LYS A 231 -7.40 -7.98 3.44
C LYS A 231 -8.41 -6.85 3.29
N VAL A 232 -8.41 -5.88 4.21
CA VAL A 232 -9.02 -4.56 3.94
C VAL A 232 -8.35 -4.03 2.67
N THR A 233 -9.15 -3.77 1.65
CA THR A 233 -8.67 -3.29 0.35
C THR A 233 -8.68 -1.76 0.34
N SER A 234 -7.93 -1.17 -0.59
CA SER A 234 -8.03 0.27 -0.84
C SER A 234 -9.43 0.66 -1.30
N GLY A 235 -10.17 -0.24 -1.96
CA GLY A 235 -11.57 0.00 -2.36
C GLY A 235 -12.53 0.07 -1.17
N ASP A 236 -12.27 -0.64 -0.08
CA ASP A 236 -13.06 -0.56 1.15
C ASP A 236 -12.85 0.79 1.85
N LEU A 237 -11.61 1.30 1.84
CA LEU A 237 -11.27 2.65 2.30
C LEU A 237 -11.89 3.73 1.38
N ASP A 238 -11.71 3.62 0.06
CA ASP A 238 -12.31 4.52 -0.94
C ASP A 238 -13.84 4.63 -0.72
N ARG A 239 -14.53 3.49 -0.51
CA ARG A 239 -15.97 3.46 -0.23
C ARG A 239 -16.31 4.20 1.06
N ALA A 240 -15.60 3.90 2.15
CA ALA A 240 -15.83 4.51 3.45
C ALA A 240 -15.55 6.02 3.44
N ASP A 241 -14.49 6.47 2.75
CA ASP A 241 -14.18 7.88 2.51
C ASP A 241 -15.28 8.57 1.70
N GLY A 242 -15.85 7.91 0.69
CA GLY A 242 -16.98 8.42 -0.10
C GLY A 242 -18.19 8.76 0.76
N ILE A 243 -18.61 7.84 1.64
CA ILE A 243 -19.72 8.01 2.60
C ILE A 243 -19.43 9.18 3.54
N ASN A 244 -18.24 9.17 4.14
CA ASN A 244 -17.77 10.19 5.07
C ASN A 244 -17.72 11.59 4.43
N LEU A 245 -17.31 11.71 3.17
CA LEU A 245 -17.33 12.96 2.42
C LEU A 245 -18.74 13.47 2.12
N ILE A 246 -19.75 12.62 1.98
CA ILE A 246 -21.16 13.05 1.78
C ILE A 246 -21.69 13.67 3.08
N LEU A 247 -21.54 12.97 4.20
CA LEU A 247 -21.92 13.43 5.54
C LEU A 247 -21.24 14.76 5.90
N LEU A 248 -19.93 14.86 5.67
CA LEU A 248 -19.17 16.08 5.91
C LEU A 248 -19.65 17.25 5.05
N GLU A 249 -19.89 17.01 3.74
CA GLU A 249 -20.38 18.06 2.84
C GLU A 249 -21.74 18.61 3.26
N GLN A 250 -22.67 17.73 3.65
CA GLN A 250 -24.00 18.14 4.11
C GLN A 250 -23.92 19.02 5.36
N ILE A 251 -23.16 18.58 6.38
CA ILE A 251 -23.00 19.34 7.63
C ILE A 251 -22.33 20.69 7.37
N VAL A 252 -21.26 20.74 6.57
CA VAL A 252 -20.57 21.99 6.21
C VAL A 252 -21.50 22.96 5.47
N ARG A 253 -22.27 22.49 4.48
CA ARG A 253 -23.21 23.32 3.71
C ARG A 253 -24.35 23.89 4.55
N VAL A 254 -24.85 23.15 5.55
CA VAL A 254 -25.88 23.67 6.46
C VAL A 254 -25.33 24.77 7.35
N PHE A 255 -24.13 24.60 7.91
CA PHE A 255 -23.49 25.65 8.71
C PHE A 255 -23.07 26.89 7.89
N GLU A 256 -22.67 26.71 6.62
CA GLU A 256 -22.44 27.83 5.69
C GLU A 256 -23.72 28.67 5.50
N ARG A 257 -24.85 28.01 5.18
CA ARG A 257 -26.16 28.68 5.03
C ARG A 257 -26.70 29.28 6.32
N GLY A 258 -26.47 28.62 7.46
CA GLY A 258 -26.80 29.14 8.78
C GLY A 258 -26.04 30.44 9.07
N ASN A 259 -24.73 30.47 8.77
CA ASN A 259 -23.90 31.68 8.90
C ASN A 259 -24.35 32.81 7.94
N GLU A 260 -24.80 32.49 6.73
CA GLU A 260 -25.38 33.47 5.79
C GLU A 260 -26.64 34.16 6.35
N GLN A 261 -27.42 33.47 7.22
CA GLN A 261 -28.61 34.01 7.89
C GLN A 261 -28.33 34.63 9.28
N ASP A 262 -27.27 34.17 9.96
CA ASP A 262 -26.87 34.62 11.29
C ASP A 262 -25.35 34.48 11.44
N PRO A 263 -24.59 35.59 11.32
CA PRO A 263 -23.13 35.56 11.43
C PRO A 263 -22.58 35.02 12.76
N THR A 264 -23.42 34.83 13.79
CA THR A 264 -23.01 34.24 15.07
C THR A 264 -23.00 32.70 15.05
N ILE A 265 -23.46 32.07 13.96
CA ILE A 265 -23.26 30.64 13.67
C ILE A 265 -21.87 30.49 13.04
N PRO A 266 -21.00 29.57 13.53
CA PRO A 266 -19.64 29.43 13.01
C PRO A 266 -19.63 28.83 11.60
N ARG A 267 -18.66 29.27 10.77
CA ARG A 267 -18.37 28.58 9.50
C ARG A 267 -17.52 27.34 9.76
N LEU A 268 -18.02 26.17 9.36
CA LEU A 268 -17.26 24.93 9.38
C LEU A 268 -16.27 24.88 8.19
N VAL A 269 -15.21 25.68 8.27
CA VAL A 269 -14.20 25.78 7.20
C VAL A 269 -13.31 24.54 7.20
N PRO A 270 -13.29 23.73 6.13
CA PRO A 270 -12.40 22.58 6.05
C PRO A 270 -10.97 22.99 5.68
N ILE A 271 -10.00 22.21 6.16
CA ILE A 271 -8.56 22.46 5.98
C ILE A 271 -8.00 21.43 5.01
N ALA A 272 -8.11 20.15 5.35
CA ALA A 272 -7.53 19.04 4.58
C ALA A 272 -8.40 18.66 3.37
N THR A 273 -9.73 18.76 3.52
CA THR A 273 -10.74 18.49 2.48
C THR A 273 -11.10 19.72 1.65
N ARG A 274 -10.49 20.90 1.92
CA ARG A 274 -10.85 22.21 1.33
C ARG A 274 -11.02 22.20 -0.20
N ARG A 275 -10.16 21.48 -0.92
CA ARG A 275 -10.18 21.42 -2.40
C ARG A 275 -11.42 20.71 -2.96
N LEU A 276 -12.06 19.83 -2.18
CA LEU A 276 -13.26 19.11 -2.58
C LEU A 276 -14.51 20.00 -2.47
N PHE A 277 -14.51 20.95 -1.53
CA PHE A 277 -15.67 21.79 -1.20
C PHE A 277 -15.57 23.24 -1.70
N SER A 278 -14.42 23.67 -2.23
CA SER A 278 -14.28 25.00 -2.84
C SER A 278 -15.14 25.13 -4.10
N ARG A 279 -16.14 26.03 -4.07
CA ARG A 279 -17.00 26.37 -5.23
C ARG A 279 -16.12 26.73 -6.44
N LYS A 280 -16.27 25.99 -7.55
CA LYS A 280 -15.79 26.44 -8.86
C LYS A 280 -16.47 27.77 -9.19
N VAL A 281 -15.72 28.87 -9.14
CA VAL A 281 -16.20 30.18 -9.61
C VAL A 281 -16.51 30.03 -11.10
N ARG A 282 -17.79 30.07 -11.47
CA ARG A 282 -18.19 30.16 -12.88
C ARG A 282 -17.63 31.47 -13.43
N LYS A 283 -16.63 31.38 -14.30
CA LYS A 283 -16.10 32.51 -15.07
C LYS A 283 -17.26 33.13 -15.85
N LYS A 284 -17.74 34.29 -15.41
CA LYS A 284 -18.80 35.04 -16.10
C LYS A 284 -18.25 35.45 -17.47
N VAL A 285 -18.71 34.80 -18.53
CA VAL A 285 -18.51 35.29 -19.89
C VAL A 285 -19.27 36.60 -19.99
N ALA A 286 -18.53 37.69 -20.18
CA ALA A 286 -19.11 39.01 -20.37
C ALA A 286 -19.48 39.15 -21.85
N GLU A 287 -20.77 39.02 -22.15
CA GLU A 287 -21.34 39.37 -23.45
C GLU A 287 -21.91 40.79 -23.43
N THR A 288 -21.90 41.44 -24.59
CA THR A 288 -21.81 42.90 -24.78
C THR A 288 -23.12 43.69 -24.76
N ALA A 289 -23.05 44.90 -24.19
CA ALA A 289 -23.73 46.14 -24.59
C ALA A 289 -22.95 47.29 -23.95
N GLY A 290 -22.44 48.37 -24.57
CA GLY A 290 -22.73 49.14 -25.79
C GLY A 290 -22.53 50.62 -25.38
N GLY A 291 -22.05 51.58 -26.18
CA GLY A 291 -21.51 51.59 -27.55
C GLY A 291 -21.08 53.02 -27.97
N GLY A 292 -20.41 53.17 -29.13
CA GLY A 292 -20.05 54.44 -29.81
C GLY A 292 -18.94 55.29 -29.16
N ALA A 293 -18.09 56.05 -29.86
CA ALA A 293 -17.70 56.21 -31.28
C ALA A 293 -16.37 57.05 -31.31
N ALA A 294 -15.55 57.25 -32.35
CA ALA A 294 -15.46 56.87 -33.78
C ALA A 294 -13.93 56.73 -34.13
N GLY A 295 -13.37 56.70 -35.35
CA GLY A 295 -13.86 56.81 -36.74
C GLY A 295 -12.68 56.92 -37.75
N GLY A 296 -12.90 56.70 -39.04
CA GLY A 296 -11.87 56.57 -40.10
C GLY A 296 -11.41 55.12 -40.29
N GLY A 297 -11.32 54.52 -41.49
CA GLY A 297 -10.95 55.05 -42.82
C GLY A 297 -9.44 54.82 -43.04
N THR A 298 -8.94 54.08 -44.03
CA THR A 298 -9.47 53.67 -45.36
C THR A 298 -8.73 52.45 -45.96
N ALA A 299 -9.42 51.71 -46.85
CA ALA A 299 -8.95 50.99 -48.05
C ALA A 299 -7.64 50.15 -48.09
N GLY A 300 -7.69 48.97 -48.73
CA GLY A 300 -6.51 48.20 -49.15
C GLY A 300 -6.84 46.80 -49.67
N ASP A 301 -7.10 46.65 -50.97
CA ASP A 301 -7.23 45.38 -51.69
C ASP A 301 -5.83 44.80 -52.05
N GLY A 302 -5.69 43.49 -52.27
CA GLY A 302 -4.39 42.91 -52.69
C GLY A 302 -4.23 41.39 -52.53
N THR A 303 -4.16 40.68 -53.67
CA THR A 303 -4.00 39.20 -53.76
C THR A 303 -2.56 38.81 -54.17
N ALA A 304 -2.17 37.56 -53.85
CA ALA A 304 -1.17 36.70 -54.54
C ALA A 304 0.34 36.75 -54.15
N GLY A 305 1.01 35.59 -54.33
CA GLY A 305 2.45 35.32 -54.17
C GLY A 305 2.75 34.46 -52.91
N ASP A 306 2.96 33.13 -52.92
CA ASP A 306 3.76 32.19 -53.73
C ASP A 306 5.05 31.72 -52.99
N GLY A 307 5.43 30.45 -53.17
CA GLY A 307 6.57 29.77 -52.53
C GLY A 307 6.29 29.15 -51.15
N GLY A 308 6.41 27.84 -50.90
CA GLY A 308 6.69 26.71 -51.80
C GLY A 308 7.64 25.68 -51.20
N VAL A 309 7.14 24.44 -51.00
CA VAL A 309 7.89 23.16 -50.92
C VAL A 309 8.85 22.99 -49.70
N GLY A 310 8.97 21.83 -49.04
CA GLY A 310 8.35 20.51 -49.25
C GLY A 310 8.11 19.79 -47.91
N SER A 311 7.17 18.85 -47.80
CA SER A 311 7.08 17.53 -48.49
C SER A 311 7.62 16.43 -47.57
N SER A 312 6.80 15.39 -47.38
CA SER A 312 6.86 14.48 -46.22
C SER A 312 7.64 13.17 -46.55
N PRO A 313 7.42 12.02 -45.88
CA PRO A 313 8.49 11.04 -45.62
C PRO A 313 8.54 9.94 -46.68
N PRO A 314 9.19 8.80 -46.38
CA PRO A 314 8.60 7.52 -46.77
C PRO A 314 8.51 6.51 -45.63
N ASP A 315 7.71 5.48 -45.90
CA ASP A 315 7.22 4.46 -44.99
C ASP A 315 8.17 3.25 -44.78
N GLU A 316 7.65 2.36 -43.95
CA GLU A 316 7.98 0.96 -43.66
C GLU A 316 8.48 0.11 -44.86
N GLU A 317 9.36 -0.86 -44.59
CA GLU A 317 9.16 -2.25 -45.05
C GLU A 317 10.01 -3.28 -44.25
N GLU A 318 9.76 -4.57 -44.51
CA GLU A 318 9.92 -5.71 -43.60
C GLU A 318 11.33 -6.41 -43.53
N PRO A 319 11.55 -7.34 -42.58
CA PRO A 319 12.83 -8.05 -42.38
C PRO A 319 12.94 -9.36 -43.17
N LEU A 320 14.17 -9.88 -43.41
CA LEU A 320 14.41 -11.31 -43.66
C LEU A 320 15.86 -11.76 -43.30
N GLU A 321 15.92 -12.88 -42.58
CA GLU A 321 16.86 -14.03 -42.60
C GLU A 321 18.38 -13.93 -42.86
N GLY A 322 19.13 -14.72 -42.07
CA GLY A 322 20.33 -15.44 -42.52
C GLY A 322 21.63 -15.18 -41.76
N ASP A 323 22.06 -16.11 -40.90
CA ASP A 323 23.25 -16.93 -41.21
C ASP A 323 23.32 -18.21 -40.34
N ASP A 324 23.95 -19.25 -40.87
CA ASP A 324 24.03 -20.60 -40.31
C ASP A 324 25.38 -20.88 -39.60
N ALA A 325 25.43 -21.96 -38.82
CA ALA A 325 26.70 -22.58 -38.38
C ALA A 325 27.14 -23.64 -39.43
N PRO A 326 28.23 -24.44 -39.28
CA PRO A 326 29.28 -24.48 -38.24
C PRO A 326 30.73 -24.66 -38.77
N VAL A 327 31.73 -24.57 -37.87
CA VAL A 327 32.92 -25.48 -37.79
C VAL A 327 33.31 -25.64 -36.33
#